data_AF-A0A668AN87-F1
#
_entry.id   AF-A0A668AN87-F1
#
_cell.length_a   1.000
_cell.length_b   1.000
_cell.length_c   1.000
_cell.angle_alpha   90.00
_cell.angle_beta   90.00
_cell.angle_gamma   90.00
#
_symmetry.space_group_name_H-M   'P 1'
#
loop_
_entity.id
_entity.type
_entity.pdbx_description
1 polymer ?
#
loop_
_entity_poly.entity_id
_entity_poly.type
_entity_poly.pdbx_seq_one_letter_code
_entity_poly.pdbx_strand_id
1 'polypeptide(L)'
;MVSSARNDRILIRMCRQNRRMTSQELQQQRSNQTGVQCSTRTARGRLLDHGLRSYKAIKKPLINERQRLARRRRAQAHKNWTARNWKKILWSDESSFQL
;
A
#
# COMPACT_ATOMS: atom_id res chain seq x y z
N MET A 1 -0.18 28.31 -14.05
CA MET A 1 -0.87 28.13 -12.76
C MET A 1 -0.06 27.18 -11.87
N VAL A 2 0.68 27.76 -10.92
CA VAL A 2 1.55 27.03 -9.99
C VAL A 2 0.68 26.59 -8.80
N SER A 3 0.64 25.29 -8.52
CA SER A 3 0.01 24.77 -7.30
C SER A 3 0.74 25.37 -6.08
N SER A 4 0.00 25.93 -5.11
CA SER A 4 0.60 26.47 -3.90
C SER A 4 1.12 25.35 -2.99
N ALA A 5 2.12 25.63 -2.15
CA ALA A 5 2.64 24.65 -1.19
C ALA A 5 1.55 24.08 -0.25
N ARG A 6 0.53 24.88 0.09
CA ARG A 6 -0.64 24.43 0.86
C ARG A 6 -1.44 23.39 0.08
N ASN A 7 -1.68 23.65 -1.20
CA ASN A 7 -2.46 22.75 -2.05
C ASN A 7 -1.72 21.44 -2.34
N ASP A 8 -0.39 21.49 -2.48
CA ASP A 8 0.44 20.28 -2.62
C ASP A 8 0.35 19.41 -1.36
N ARG A 9 0.39 20.00 -0.17
CA ARG A 9 0.21 19.25 1.09
C ARG A 9 -1.14 18.54 1.18
N ILE A 10 -2.21 19.19 0.70
CA ILE A 10 -3.55 18.59 0.67
C ILE A 10 -3.56 17.40 -0.29
N LEU A 11 -3.02 17.57 -1.50
CA LEU A 11 -2.92 16.51 -2.50
C LEU A 11 -2.13 15.29 -2.00
N ILE A 12 -0.98 15.53 -1.37
CA ILE A 12 -0.12 14.48 -0.79
C ILE A 12 -0.84 13.76 0.35
N ARG A 13 -1.55 14.49 1.21
CA ARG A 13 -2.32 13.92 2.31
C ARG A 13 -3.42 12.99 1.80
N MET A 14 -4.20 13.43 0.80
CA MET A 14 -5.24 12.62 0.18
C MET A 14 -4.67 11.32 -0.41
N CYS A 15 -3.58 11.42 -1.16
CA CYS A 15 -2.92 10.24 -1.75
C CYS A 15 -2.41 9.27 -0.68
N ARG A 16 -1.90 9.78 0.46
CA ARG A 16 -1.44 8.93 1.58
C ARG A 16 -2.60 8.27 2.33
N GLN A 17 -3.74 8.94 2.46
CA GLN A 17 -4.94 8.37 3.09
C GLN A 17 -5.53 7.25 2.24
N ASN A 18 -5.58 7.43 0.92
CA ASN A 18 -6.04 6.38 0.01
C ASN A 18 -5.11 6.25 -1.21
N ARG A 19 -4.16 5.31 -1.11
CA ARG A 19 -3.17 5.03 -2.16
C ARG A 19 -3.77 4.39 -3.43
N ARG A 20 -5.06 4.05 -3.42
CA ARG A 20 -5.77 3.49 -4.58
C ARG A 20 -6.46 4.54 -5.44
N MET A 21 -6.54 5.79 -4.98
CA MET A 21 -7.14 6.86 -5.76
C MET A 21 -6.31 7.17 -7.00
N THR A 22 -7.00 7.41 -8.11
CA THR A 22 -6.44 7.85 -9.36
C THR A 22 -6.04 9.33 -9.31
N SER A 23 -5.16 9.75 -10.22
CA SER A 23 -4.79 11.17 -10.34
C SER A 23 -5.98 12.07 -10.71
N GLN A 24 -7.01 11.53 -11.38
CA GLN A 24 -8.24 12.24 -11.70
C GLN A 24 -9.09 12.47 -10.45
N GLU A 25 -9.36 11.43 -9.68
CA GLU A 25 -10.13 11.54 -8.42
C GLU A 25 -9.44 12.48 -7.43
N LEU A 26 -8.11 12.36 -7.28
CA LEU A 26 -7.31 13.25 -6.44
C LEU A 26 -7.38 14.71 -6.91
N GLN A 27 -7.35 14.94 -8.23
CA GLN A 27 -7.48 16.29 -8.79
C GLN A 27 -8.87 16.87 -8.51
N GLN A 28 -9.94 16.10 -8.76
CA GLN A 28 -11.31 16.55 -8.56
C GLN A 28 -11.57 16.88 -7.09
N GLN A 29 -11.16 15.99 -6.18
CA GLN A 29 -11.37 16.18 -4.75
C GLN A 29 -10.56 17.36 -4.20
N ARG A 30 -9.32 17.55 -4.68
CA ARG A 30 -8.50 18.71 -4.33
C ARG A 30 -9.10 20.00 -4.86
N SER A 31 -9.59 20.01 -6.10
CA SER A 31 -10.28 21.17 -6.69
C SER A 31 -11.51 21.56 -5.85
N ASN A 32 -12.33 20.58 -5.46
CA ASN A 32 -13.51 20.81 -4.63
C ASN A 32 -13.16 21.40 -3.24
N GLN A 33 -12.03 21.02 -2.64
CA GLN A 33 -11.62 21.53 -1.33
C GLN A 33 -10.92 22.90 -1.37
N THR A 34 -10.21 23.20 -2.45
CA THR A 34 -9.34 24.38 -2.53
C THR A 34 -9.90 25.49 -3.42
N GLY A 35 -10.92 25.20 -4.24
CA GLY A 35 -11.44 26.09 -5.27
C GLY A 35 -10.47 26.31 -6.44
N VAL A 36 -9.26 25.78 -6.38
CA VAL A 36 -8.23 25.97 -7.40
C VAL A 36 -8.26 24.80 -8.38
N GLN A 37 -8.47 25.11 -9.65
CA GLN A 37 -8.37 24.12 -10.72
C GLN A 37 -6.91 23.89 -11.10
N CYS A 38 -6.50 22.63 -11.16
CA CYS A 38 -5.21 22.23 -11.74
C CYS A 38 -5.43 21.04 -12.67
N SER A 39 -4.60 20.92 -13.70
CA SER A 39 -4.65 19.76 -14.58
C SER A 39 -4.19 18.49 -13.85
N THR A 40 -4.69 17.34 -14.32
CA THR A 40 -4.27 16.02 -13.83
C THR A 40 -2.77 15.79 -14.04
N ARG A 41 -2.20 16.35 -15.12
CA ARG A 41 -0.75 16.32 -15.39
C ARG A 41 0.04 17.04 -14.31
N THR A 42 -0.40 18.23 -13.88
CA THR A 42 0.25 18.97 -12.78
C THR A 42 0.13 18.22 -11.46
N ALA A 43 -1.05 17.70 -11.13
CA ALA A 43 -1.25 16.91 -9.91
C ALA A 43 -0.35 15.66 -9.89
N ARG A 44 -0.25 14.95 -11.02
CA ARG A 44 0.65 13.80 -11.18
C ARG A 44 2.11 14.20 -11.01
N GLY A 45 2.55 15.29 -11.63
CA GLY A 45 3.93 15.81 -11.49
C GLY A 45 4.28 16.04 -10.02
N ARG A 46 3.41 16.76 -9.29
CA ARG A 46 3.61 17.02 -7.85
C ARG A 46 3.67 15.75 -7.01
N LEU A 47 2.83 14.76 -7.31
CA LEU A 47 2.90 13.46 -6.62
C LEU A 47 4.27 12.79 -6.87
N LEU A 48 4.77 12.82 -8.11
CA LEU A 48 6.07 12.24 -8.46
C LEU A 48 7.24 12.98 -7.82
N ASP A 49 7.21 14.31 -7.76
CA ASP A 49 8.22 15.13 -7.09
C ASP A 49 8.33 14.77 -5.60
N HIS A 50 7.22 14.35 -4.99
CA HIS A 50 7.16 13.85 -3.61
C HIS A 50 7.34 12.33 -3.47
N GLY A 51 7.80 11.65 -4.52
CA GLY A 51 8.08 10.20 -4.51
C GLY A 51 6.85 9.29 -4.52
N LEU A 52 5.65 9.85 -4.71
CA LEU A 52 4.40 9.10 -4.77
C LEU A 52 4.16 8.60 -6.19
N ARG A 53 4.53 7.34 -6.41
CA ARG A 53 4.33 6.61 -7.66
C ARG A 53 3.12 5.68 -7.57
N SER A 54 2.50 5.42 -8.72
CA SER A 54 1.47 4.39 -8.85
C SER A 54 2.13 3.01 -8.93
N TYR A 55 1.53 2.03 -8.24
CA TYR A 55 1.96 0.64 -8.25
C TYR A 55 0.76 -0.29 -8.34
N LYS A 56 0.93 -1.42 -9.01
CA LYS A 56 -0.07 -2.50 -9.00
C LYS A 56 0.02 -3.25 -7.66
N ALA A 57 -1.10 -3.33 -6.94
CA ALA A 57 -1.16 -4.12 -5.72
C ALA A 57 -1.01 -5.63 -6.03
N ILE A 58 -0.14 -6.31 -5.29
CA ILE A 58 0.03 -7.77 -5.38
C ILE A 58 -1.23 -8.45 -4.82
N LYS A 59 -1.74 -9.47 -5.52
CA LYS A 59 -2.84 -10.31 -5.03
C LYS A 59 -2.36 -11.09 -3.80
N LYS A 60 -3.07 -10.98 -2.68
CA LYS A 60 -2.77 -11.70 -1.44
C LYS A 60 -4.01 -12.51 -1.05
N PRO A 61 -3.83 -13.71 -0.46
CA PRO A 61 -4.97 -14.44 0.10
C PRO A 61 -5.63 -13.61 1.18
N LEU A 62 -6.96 -13.67 1.25
CA LEU A 62 -7.71 -13.04 2.32
C LEU A 62 -7.39 -13.77 3.64
N ILE A 63 -7.03 -13.01 4.66
CA ILE A 63 -6.70 -13.55 5.99
C ILE A 63 -7.73 -13.00 6.97
N ASN A 64 -8.47 -13.89 7.61
CA ASN A 64 -9.41 -13.50 8.67
C ASN A 64 -8.68 -13.19 9.99
N GLU A 65 -9.40 -12.63 10.97
CA GLU A 65 -8.78 -12.19 12.22
C GLU A 65 -8.18 -13.36 13.03
N ARG A 66 -8.86 -14.52 13.05
CA ARG A 66 -8.36 -15.73 13.71
C ARG A 66 -7.02 -16.18 13.12
N GLN A 67 -6.91 -16.23 11.79
CA GLN A 67 -5.68 -16.60 11.09
C GLN A 67 -4.56 -15.58 11.35
N ARG A 68 -4.89 -14.29 11.38
CA ARG A 68 -3.93 -13.22 11.70
C ARG A 68 -3.34 -13.41 13.09
N LEU A 69 -4.18 -13.67 14.09
CA LEU A 69 -3.75 -13.93 15.46
C LEU A 69 -2.90 -15.20 15.57
N ALA A 70 -3.32 -16.29 14.93
CA ALA A 70 -2.56 -17.55 14.92
C ALA A 70 -1.17 -17.36 14.30
N ARG A 71 -1.08 -16.68 13.15
CA ARG A 71 0.20 -16.37 12.49
C ARG A 71 1.10 -15.50 13.37
N ARG A 72 0.54 -14.49 14.02
CA ARG A 72 1.28 -13.62 14.96
C ARG A 72 1.83 -14.41 16.14
N ARG A 73 1.00 -15.22 16.80
CA ARG A 73 1.40 -16.06 17.94
C ARG A 73 2.52 -17.03 17.54
N ARG A 74 2.37 -17.68 16.37
CA ARG A 74 3.39 -18.58 15.82
C ARG A 74 4.71 -17.84 15.59
N ALA A 75 4.68 -16.67 14.93
CA ALA A 75 5.87 -15.87 14.70
C ALA A 75 6.55 -15.42 16.01
N GLN A 76 5.76 -15.02 17.02
CA GLN A 76 6.27 -14.62 18.33
C GLN A 76 6.93 -15.79 19.07
N ALA A 77 6.27 -16.96 19.12
CA ALA A 77 6.80 -18.15 19.77
C ALA A 77 8.12 -18.65 19.15
N HIS A 78 8.33 -18.38 17.86
CA HIS A 78 9.52 -18.81 17.12
C HIS A 78 10.49 -17.66 16.81
N LYS A 79 10.30 -16.47 17.41
CA LYS A 79 11.11 -15.26 17.11
C LYS A 79 12.61 -15.48 17.35
N ASN A 80 12.96 -16.22 18.40
CA ASN A 80 14.35 -16.47 18.81
C ASN A 80 14.86 -17.85 18.33
N TRP A 81 14.16 -18.50 17.41
CA TRP A 81 14.60 -19.79 16.90
C TRP A 81 15.84 -19.67 16.04
N THR A 82 16.82 -20.51 16.33
CA THR A 82 18.03 -20.64 15.53
C THR A 82 17.82 -21.60 14.36
N ALA A 83 18.73 -21.58 13.39
CA ALA A 83 18.71 -22.54 12.28
C ALA A 83 18.66 -24.00 12.76
N ARG A 84 19.28 -24.33 13.91
CA ARG A 84 19.24 -25.69 14.48
C ARG A 84 17.83 -26.10 14.91
N ASN A 85 17.03 -25.16 15.41
CA ASN A 85 15.65 -25.43 15.79
C ASN A 85 14.79 -25.66 14.54
N TRP A 86 14.97 -24.84 13.49
CA TRP A 86 14.26 -25.01 12.22
C TRP A 86 14.58 -26.34 11.52
N LYS A 87 15.83 -26.81 11.61
CA LYS A 87 16.25 -28.11 11.06
C LYS A 87 15.54 -29.32 11.71
N LYS A 88 14.94 -29.16 12.89
CA LYS A 88 14.17 -30.22 13.55
C LYS A 88 12.74 -30.33 13.03
N ILE A 89 12.26 -29.33 12.28
CA ILE A 89 10.91 -29.36 11.70
C ILE A 89 10.98 -30.04 10.34
N LEU A 90 10.18 -31.10 10.17
CA LEU A 90 9.85 -31.63 8.86
C LEU A 90 8.74 -30.77 8.24
N TRP A 91 8.98 -30.26 7.04
CA TRP A 91 7.99 -29.48 6.31
C TRP A 91 7.39 -30.35 5.21
N SER A 92 6.06 -30.39 5.16
CA SER A 92 5.30 -30.96 4.05
C SER A 92 4.32 -29.92 3.54
N ASP A 93 4.24 -29.77 2.23
CA ASP A 93 3.23 -28.96 1.57
C ASP A 93 2.72 -29.72 0.34
N GLU A 94 1.45 -29.55 0.01
CA GLU A 94 0.82 -30.19 -1.14
C GLU A 94 0.69 -29.16 -2.26
N SER A 95 1.14 -29.52 -3.46
CA SER A 95 0.98 -28.71 -4.66
C SER A 95 0.08 -29.42 -5.66
N SER A 96 -0.93 -28.71 -6.17
CA SER A 96 -1.78 -29.22 -7.24
C SER A 96 -1.06 -29.09 -8.58
N PHE A 97 -0.85 -30.21 -9.28
CA PHE A 97 -0.34 -30.23 -10.65
C PHE A 97 -1.50 -30.51 -11.62
N GLN A 98 -1.50 -29.81 -12.75
CA GLN A 98 -2.37 -30.16 -13.87
C GLN A 98 -1.56 -31.04 -14.81
N LEU A 99 -2.05 -32.26 -15.05
CA LEU A 99 -1.49 -33.22 -16.01
C LEU A 99 -2.10 -33.01 -17.39
#